data_AF-A0AAX3BF15-F1
#
_entry.id   AF-A0AAX3BF15-F1
#
_cell.length_a   1.000
_cell.length_b   1.000
_cell.length_c   1.000
_cell.angle_alpha   90.00
_cell.angle_beta   90.00
_cell.angle_gamma   90.00
#
_symmetry.space_group_name_H-M   'P 1'
#
loop_
_entity.id
_entity.type
_entity.pdbx_description
1 polymer ?
#
loop_
_entity_poly.entity_id
_entity_poly.type
_entity_poly.pdbx_seq_one_letter_code
_entity_poly.pdbx_strand_id
1 'polypeptide(L)'
;MEEELSKRYEEGLESIKRGIERKGGIKRIEKVYERLGRLKERYPSVNRLYEVKIKEKDGIATEIKWKRVEGVKVPGAYFIRTTLKGEDEETIWKIYNTLREIEGTFRVLKSDLKMRPVFHQKDIYSEAHIYGSILAYMVVNTIRQKLKAKGIRDDWSNIVRRMNTQKLITSEMKTRTGRTIYIKKCSKPIVRVREIYHALNYKECPFFQKKSVLPKRENRKNESLDTS
;
A
#
# COMPACT_ATOMS: atom_id res chain seq x y z
N MET A 1 6.12 17.41 8.77
CA MET A 1 5.08 16.37 8.97
C MET A 1 4.42 16.51 10.34
N GLU A 2 5.19 16.70 11.41
CA GLU A 2 4.66 16.91 12.76
C GLU A 2 3.83 18.21 12.89
N GLU A 3 4.26 19.31 12.27
CA GLU A 3 3.51 20.59 12.26
C GLU A 3 2.13 20.49 11.60
N GLU A 4 2.04 19.81 10.44
CA GLU A 4 0.77 19.60 9.73
C GLU A 4 -0.20 18.75 10.56
N LEU A 5 0.31 17.74 11.28
CA LEU A 5 -0.50 16.90 12.17
C LEU A 5 -0.92 17.67 13.43
N SER A 6 -0.05 18.52 13.97
CA SER A 6 -0.34 19.44 15.08
C SER A 6 -1.46 20.41 14.72
N LYS A 7 -1.41 21.02 13.54
CA LYS A 7 -2.46 21.91 13.05
C LYS A 7 -3.82 21.21 12.97
N ARG A 8 -3.88 20.01 12.40
CA ARG A 8 -5.12 19.21 12.33
C ARG A 8 -5.65 18.79 13.70
N TYR A 9 -4.75 18.52 14.64
CA TYR A 9 -5.14 18.19 16.01
C TYR A 9 -5.75 19.40 16.72
N GLU A 10 -5.14 20.59 16.58
CA GLU A 10 -5.67 21.86 17.09
C GLU A 10 -7.02 22.22 16.47
N GLU A 11 -7.19 22.06 15.16
CA GLU A 11 -8.49 22.22 14.47
C GLU A 11 -9.56 21.28 15.05
N GLY A 12 -9.16 20.05 15.42
CA GLY A 12 -10.01 19.07 16.09
C GLY A 12 -10.43 19.51 17.49
N LEU A 13 -9.49 20.03 18.29
CA LEU A 13 -9.77 20.58 19.62
C LEU A 13 -10.67 21.82 19.54
N GLU A 14 -10.45 22.68 18.55
CA GLU A 14 -11.26 23.86 18.31
C GLU A 14 -12.69 23.49 17.86
N SER A 15 -12.84 22.42 17.07
CA SER A 15 -14.15 21.84 16.73
C SER A 15 -14.91 21.35 17.96
N ILE A 16 -14.20 20.76 18.94
CA ILE A 16 -14.78 20.37 20.23
C ILE A 16 -15.18 21.61 21.04
N LYS A 17 -14.33 22.63 21.10
CA LYS A 17 -14.62 23.92 21.76
C LYS A 17 -15.87 24.59 21.19
N ARG A 18 -15.95 24.74 19.86
CA ARG A 18 -17.14 25.27 19.17
C ARG A 18 -18.40 24.45 19.46
N GLY A 19 -18.25 23.13 19.59
CA GLY A 19 -19.34 22.22 19.96
C GLY A 19 -19.87 22.44 21.38
N ILE A 20 -19.02 22.85 22.32
CA ILE A 20 -19.41 23.18 23.71
C ILE A 20 -20.09 24.55 23.78
N GLU A 21 -19.59 25.53 23.03
CA GLU A 21 -20.10 26.91 23.03
C GLU A 21 -21.46 27.04 22.32
N ARG A 22 -21.70 26.28 21.24
CA ARG A 22 -22.93 26.39 20.44
C ARG A 22 -24.19 25.94 21.21
N LYS A 23 -25.30 26.68 21.06
CA LYS A 23 -26.63 26.29 21.56
C LYS A 23 -27.10 25.02 20.83
N GLY A 24 -27.38 23.95 21.58
CA GLY A 24 -27.72 22.62 21.01
C GLY A 24 -26.53 21.72 20.66
N GLY A 25 -25.30 22.12 20.99
CA GLY A 25 -24.11 21.28 20.81
C GLY A 25 -23.99 20.16 21.85
N ILE A 26 -23.03 19.25 21.63
CA ILE A 26 -22.75 18.13 22.54
C ILE A 26 -22.05 18.69 23.78
N LYS A 27 -22.80 18.83 24.87
CA LYS A 27 -22.35 19.44 26.13
C LYS A 27 -22.19 18.45 27.28
N ARG A 28 -22.76 17.24 27.17
CA ARG A 28 -22.61 16.17 28.17
C ARG A 28 -21.14 15.75 28.25
N ILE A 29 -20.59 15.78 29.46
CA ILE A 29 -19.16 15.55 29.71
C ILE A 29 -18.65 14.23 29.15
N GLU A 30 -19.42 13.14 29.32
CA GLU A 30 -19.08 11.80 28.81
C GLU A 30 -18.87 11.81 27.29
N LYS A 31 -19.77 12.48 26.56
CA LYS A 31 -19.69 12.56 25.10
C LYS A 31 -18.57 13.48 24.63
N VAL A 32 -18.22 14.49 25.42
CA VAL A 32 -17.04 15.33 25.16
C VAL A 32 -15.75 14.52 25.34
N TYR A 33 -15.65 13.71 26.41
CA TYR A 33 -14.50 12.81 26.61
C TYR A 33 -14.40 11.73 25.54
N GLU A 34 -15.52 11.14 25.11
CA GLU A 34 -15.53 10.16 24.02
C GLU A 34 -14.98 10.77 22.72
N ARG A 35 -15.40 12.00 22.40
CA ARG A 35 -14.94 12.73 21.22
C ARG A 35 -13.46 13.14 21.31
N LEU A 36 -13.01 13.55 22.50
CA LEU A 36 -11.60 13.80 22.77
C LEU A 36 -10.78 12.52 22.64
N GLY A 37 -11.30 11.38 23.10
CA GLY A 37 -10.69 10.06 22.96
C GLY A 37 -10.48 9.66 21.50
N ARG A 38 -11.53 9.77 20.67
CA ARG A 38 -11.43 9.52 19.22
C ARG A 38 -10.41 10.45 18.54
N LEU A 39 -10.31 11.70 18.99
CA LEU A 39 -9.31 12.64 18.48
C LEU A 39 -7.89 12.22 18.88
N LYS A 40 -7.69 11.79 20.13
CA LYS A 40 -6.41 11.27 20.61
C LYS A 40 -5.99 10.00 19.87
N GLU A 41 -6.92 9.09 19.60
CA GLU A 41 -6.69 7.85 18.84
C GLU A 41 -6.28 8.14 17.39
N ARG A 42 -6.88 9.15 16.76
CA ARG A 42 -6.57 9.54 15.38
C ARG A 42 -5.19 10.20 15.23
N TYR A 43 -4.68 10.83 16.28
CA TYR A 43 -3.39 11.55 16.28
C TYR A 43 -2.49 11.12 17.46
N PRO A 44 -2.05 9.85 17.51
CA PRO A 44 -1.30 9.31 18.65
C PRO A 44 0.09 9.94 18.81
N SER A 45 0.72 10.36 17.71
CA SER A 45 2.04 11.00 17.72
C SER A 45 2.03 12.43 18.25
N VAL A 46 0.89 13.12 18.15
CA VAL A 46 0.75 14.55 18.46
C VAL A 46 0.07 14.77 19.80
N ASN A 47 -0.88 13.91 20.19
CA ASN A 47 -1.66 14.09 21.43
C ASN A 47 -0.78 14.24 22.68
N ARG A 48 0.40 13.59 22.69
CA ARG A 48 1.40 13.64 23.77
C ARG A 48 1.98 15.03 24.00
N LEU A 49 1.95 15.89 22.98
CA LEU A 49 2.45 17.26 23.01
C LEU A 49 1.44 18.25 23.62
N TYR A 50 0.23 17.81 23.93
CA TYR A 50 -0.85 18.69 24.38
C TYR A 50 -1.48 18.19 25.68
N GLU A 51 -1.48 19.06 26.69
CA GLU A 51 -2.27 18.87 27.89
C GLU A 51 -3.64 19.51 27.69
N VAL A 52 -4.72 18.72 27.75
CA VAL A 52 -6.11 19.18 27.55
C VAL A 52 -6.86 19.11 28.87
N LYS A 53 -7.35 20.25 29.35
CA LYS A 53 -8.17 20.39 30.56
C LYS A 53 -9.59 20.80 30.17
N ILE A 54 -10.58 20.09 30.68
CA ILE A 54 -12.00 20.40 30.49
C ILE A 54 -12.55 20.84 31.85
N LYS A 55 -13.19 22.01 31.90
CA LYS A 55 -13.98 22.44 33.06
C LYS A 55 -15.41 21.97 32.90
N GLU A 56 -15.99 21.49 34.00
CA GLU A 56 -17.36 21.03 34.06
C GLU A 56 -18.17 21.78 35.13
N LYS A 57 -19.48 21.86 34.90
CA LYS A 57 -20.47 22.29 35.89
C LYS A 57 -21.70 21.39 35.70
N ASP A 58 -22.13 20.70 36.75
CA ASP A 58 -23.31 19.82 36.77
C ASP A 58 -23.33 18.78 35.61
N GLY A 59 -22.20 18.12 35.33
CA GLY A 59 -22.08 17.11 34.26
C GLY A 59 -22.07 17.68 32.84
N ILE A 60 -22.03 19.01 32.70
CA ILE A 60 -21.92 19.74 31.45
C ILE A 60 -20.52 20.34 31.33
N ALA A 61 -19.83 20.03 30.22
CA ALA A 61 -18.59 20.68 29.86
C ALA A 61 -18.87 22.16 29.54
N THR A 62 -18.19 23.07 30.23
CA THR A 62 -18.37 24.53 30.08
C THR A 62 -17.23 25.16 29.30
N GLU A 63 -16.00 24.67 29.48
CA GLU A 63 -14.82 25.22 28.83
C GLU A 63 -13.79 24.12 28.57
N ILE A 64 -13.13 24.16 27.41
CA ILE A 64 -11.97 23.32 27.10
C ILE A 64 -10.76 24.22 26.88
N LYS A 65 -9.68 23.95 27.62
CA LYS A 65 -8.39 24.62 27.45
C LYS A 65 -7.34 23.58 27.11
N TRP A 66 -6.45 23.90 26.18
CA TRP A 66 -5.30 23.07 25.89
C TRP A 66 -4.03 23.92 25.91
N LYS A 67 -2.92 23.31 26.34
CA LYS A 67 -1.60 23.92 26.30
C LYS A 67 -0.63 22.94 25.66
N ARG A 68 0.23 23.46 24.77
CA ARG A 68 1.33 22.68 24.22
C ARG A 68 2.41 22.54 25.29
N VAL A 69 2.81 21.32 25.59
CA VAL A 69 3.87 21.01 26.57
C VAL A 69 5.18 20.88 25.79
N GLU A 70 6.13 21.75 26.09
CA GLU A 70 7.50 21.67 25.59
C GLU A 70 8.31 20.74 26.50
N GLY A 71 9.06 19.79 25.93
CA GLY A 71 9.85 18.81 26.68
C GLY A 71 9.39 17.36 26.57
N VAL A 72 8.38 17.07 25.76
CA VAL A 72 8.09 15.68 25.36
C VAL A 72 9.30 15.17 24.59
N LYS A 73 9.87 14.03 25.04
CA LYS A 73 11.03 13.37 24.43
C LYS A 73 10.97 13.50 22.90
N VAL A 74 11.93 14.24 22.37
CA VAL A 74 12.19 14.32 20.93
C VAL A 74 12.17 12.88 20.40
N PRO A 75 11.43 12.57 19.33
CA PRO A 75 11.50 11.25 18.72
C PRO A 75 12.97 10.88 18.54
N GLY A 76 13.35 9.67 18.98
CA GLY A 76 14.76 9.27 19.11
C GLY A 76 15.57 9.62 17.86
N ALA A 77 16.78 10.15 18.05
CA ALA A 77 17.67 10.46 16.94
C ALA A 77 18.08 9.16 16.22
N TYR A 78 17.96 9.14 14.90
CA TYR A 78 18.38 8.01 14.08
C TYR A 78 19.80 8.26 13.58
N PHE A 79 20.75 7.45 14.03
CA PHE A 79 22.14 7.53 13.61
C PHE A 79 22.42 6.51 12.51
N ILE A 80 23.00 6.96 11.40
CA ILE A 80 23.52 6.06 10.36
C ILE A 80 25.00 5.85 10.64
N ARG A 81 25.38 4.62 10.97
CA ARG A 81 26.78 4.21 11.07
C ARG A 81 27.19 3.57 9.74
N THR A 82 28.24 4.10 9.12
CA THR A 82 28.76 3.59 7.84
C THR A 82 30.28 3.46 7.90
N THR A 83 30.83 2.53 7.11
CA THR A 83 32.28 2.37 6.88
C THR A 83 32.74 3.10 5.62
N LEU A 84 31.82 3.68 4.84
CA LEU A 84 32.13 4.47 3.65
C LEU A 84 32.88 5.75 4.07
N LYS A 85 34.05 5.98 3.49
CA LYS A 85 34.89 7.15 3.76
C LYS A 85 34.74 8.16 2.62
N GLY A 86 34.63 9.45 2.95
CA GLY A 86 34.67 10.54 1.97
C GLY A 86 33.38 10.82 1.20
N GLU A 87 32.28 10.14 1.54
CA GLU A 87 30.94 10.44 1.00
C GLU A 87 30.27 11.55 1.83
N ASP A 88 29.59 12.48 1.17
CA ASP A 88 28.81 13.52 1.86
C ASP A 88 27.54 12.93 2.51
N GLU A 89 26.97 13.67 3.46
CA GLU A 89 25.79 13.24 4.22
C GLU A 89 24.58 12.94 3.31
N GLU A 90 24.40 13.69 2.22
CA GLU A 90 23.30 13.49 1.27
C GLU A 90 23.47 12.15 0.54
N THR A 91 24.69 11.80 0.16
CA THR A 91 24.99 10.54 -0.49
C THR A 91 24.79 9.35 0.46
N ILE A 92 25.27 9.44 1.70
CA ILE A 92 25.01 8.41 2.73
C ILE A 92 23.51 8.23 2.95
N TRP A 93 22.76 9.33 3.02
CA TRP A 93 21.30 9.31 3.15
C TRP A 93 20.61 8.66 1.95
N LYS A 94 21.06 8.94 0.72
CA LYS A 94 20.55 8.29 -0.51
C LYS A 94 20.81 6.79 -0.51
N ILE A 95 22.01 6.37 -0.13
CA ILE A 95 22.38 4.93 -0.04
C ILE A 95 21.47 4.23 0.97
N TYR A 96 21.36 4.80 2.18
CA TYR A 96 20.51 4.26 3.23
C TYR A 96 19.04 4.14 2.79
N ASN A 97 18.49 5.17 2.14
CA ASN A 97 17.12 5.12 1.62
C ASN A 97 16.95 4.08 0.50
N THR A 98 17.98 3.88 -0.33
CA THR A 98 17.97 2.85 -1.38
C THR A 98 17.91 1.45 -0.77
N LEU A 99 18.69 1.18 0.29
CA LEU A 99 18.59 -0.07 1.05
C LEU A 99 17.19 -0.29 1.62
N ARG A 100 16.60 0.73 2.23
CA ARG A 100 15.22 0.67 2.74
C ARG A 100 14.20 0.38 1.62
N GLU A 101 14.37 0.98 0.44
CA GLU A 101 13.51 0.73 -0.72
C GLU A 101 13.64 -0.71 -1.24
N ILE A 102 14.85 -1.25 -1.25
CA ILE A 102 15.12 -2.66 -1.58
C ILE A 102 14.40 -3.58 -0.60
N GLU A 103 14.53 -3.35 0.71
CA GLU A 103 13.86 -4.13 1.75
C GLU A 103 12.33 -4.08 1.62
N GLY A 104 11.77 -2.89 1.36
CA GLY A 104 10.35 -2.71 1.12
C GLY A 104 9.87 -3.53 -0.08
N THR A 105 10.64 -3.52 -1.17
CA THR A 105 10.32 -4.29 -2.37
C THR A 105 10.40 -5.80 -2.10
N PHE A 106 11.44 -6.29 -1.41
CA PHE A 106 11.52 -7.70 -1.03
C PHE A 106 10.40 -8.14 -0.09
N ARG A 107 9.97 -7.28 0.84
CA ARG A 107 8.83 -7.56 1.71
C ARG A 107 7.55 -7.78 0.90
N VAL A 108 7.30 -6.91 -0.08
CA VAL A 108 6.13 -7.00 -0.95
C VAL A 108 6.22 -8.22 -1.89
N LEU A 109 7.41 -8.55 -2.41
CA LEU A 109 7.60 -9.76 -3.22
C LEU A 109 7.30 -11.04 -2.41
N LYS A 110 7.72 -11.08 -1.15
CA LYS A 110 7.42 -12.21 -0.26
C LYS A 110 5.92 -12.35 0.03
N SER A 111 5.18 -11.23 0.16
CA SER A 111 3.72 -11.25 0.39
C SER A 111 2.93 -11.56 -0.87
N ASP A 112 3.22 -10.85 -1.96
CA ASP A 112 2.37 -10.80 -3.15
C ASP A 112 2.71 -11.92 -4.14
N LEU A 113 4.00 -12.25 -4.28
CA LEU A 113 4.46 -13.31 -5.16
C LEU A 113 4.60 -14.67 -4.44
N LYS A 114 4.23 -14.73 -3.15
CA LYS A 114 4.39 -15.91 -2.27
C LYS A 114 5.81 -16.51 -2.30
N MET A 115 6.82 -15.70 -2.58
CA MET A 115 8.24 -16.10 -2.61
C MET A 115 8.83 -16.31 -1.20
N ARG A 116 8.03 -16.77 -0.24
CA ARG A 116 8.57 -17.14 1.08
C ARG A 116 9.62 -18.24 0.87
N PRO A 117 10.68 -18.27 1.68
CA PRO A 117 11.57 -19.43 1.73
C PRO A 117 10.70 -20.63 2.10
N VAL A 118 10.31 -21.39 1.10
CA VAL A 118 9.80 -22.73 1.30
C VAL A 118 11.02 -23.50 1.77
N PHE A 119 10.91 -24.19 2.90
CA PHE A 119 11.97 -24.94 3.58
C PHE A 119 12.62 -25.98 2.66
N HIS A 120 13.43 -25.53 1.70
CA HIS A 120 14.15 -26.38 0.77
C HIS A 120 15.50 -26.69 1.41
N GLN A 121 15.65 -27.91 1.89
CA GLN A 121 16.88 -28.42 2.49
C GLN A 121 17.99 -28.72 1.47
N LYS A 122 17.76 -28.49 0.16
CA LYS A 122 18.73 -28.76 -0.91
C LYS A 122 19.11 -27.47 -1.61
N ASP A 123 20.42 -27.21 -1.68
CA ASP A 123 21.02 -25.96 -2.16
C ASP A 123 20.54 -25.50 -3.56
N ILE A 124 20.25 -26.45 -4.45
CA ILE A 124 19.80 -26.18 -5.83
C ILE A 124 18.49 -25.38 -5.87
N TYR A 125 17.54 -25.65 -4.97
CA TYR A 125 16.27 -24.92 -4.94
C TYR A 125 16.42 -23.54 -4.30
N SER A 126 17.37 -23.38 -3.37
CA SER A 126 17.71 -22.08 -2.79
C SER A 126 18.27 -21.12 -3.84
N GLU A 127 19.11 -21.62 -4.74
CA GLU A 127 19.71 -20.83 -5.82
C GLU A 127 18.64 -20.32 -6.81
N ALA A 128 17.75 -21.21 -7.27
CA ALA A 128 16.65 -20.84 -8.15
C ALA A 128 15.71 -19.80 -7.52
N HIS A 129 15.44 -19.92 -6.21
CA HIS A 129 14.64 -18.94 -5.47
C HIS A 129 15.32 -17.58 -5.35
N ILE A 130 16.64 -17.53 -5.17
CA ILE A 130 17.41 -16.28 -5.14
C ILE A 130 17.33 -15.59 -6.50
N TYR A 131 17.62 -16.29 -7.59
CA TYR A 131 17.54 -15.71 -8.93
C TYR A 131 16.12 -15.26 -9.28
N GLY A 132 15.11 -16.07 -8.98
CA GLY A 132 13.70 -15.68 -9.18
C GLY A 132 13.32 -14.43 -8.38
N SER A 133 13.82 -14.30 -7.15
CA SER A 133 13.58 -13.11 -6.32
C SER A 133 14.25 -11.86 -6.88
N ILE A 134 15.48 -11.98 -7.39
CA ILE A 134 16.21 -10.89 -8.02
C ILE A 134 15.51 -10.44 -9.30
N LEU A 135 15.09 -11.37 -10.15
CA LEU A 135 14.33 -11.06 -11.37
C LEU A 135 13.02 -10.35 -11.06
N ALA A 136 12.26 -10.85 -10.08
CA ALA A 136 11.02 -10.21 -9.65
C ALA A 136 11.27 -8.79 -9.11
N TYR A 137 12.34 -8.60 -8.32
CA TYR A 137 12.77 -7.28 -7.86
C TYR A 137 13.12 -6.35 -9.02
N MET A 138 13.88 -6.81 -10.00
CA MET A 138 14.25 -6.01 -11.17
C MET A 138 13.01 -5.52 -11.93
N VAL A 139 12.02 -6.39 -12.13
CA VAL A 139 10.75 -6.01 -12.79
C VAL A 139 10.01 -4.94 -11.98
N VAL A 140 9.80 -5.18 -10.69
CA VAL A 140 9.08 -4.25 -9.80
C VAL A 140 9.78 -2.90 -9.70
N ASN A 141 11.09 -2.91 -9.43
CA ASN A 141 11.90 -1.71 -9.28
C ASN A 141 11.93 -0.91 -10.59
N THR A 142 12.12 -1.56 -11.74
CA THR A 142 12.13 -0.88 -13.04
C THR A 142 10.82 -0.17 -13.31
N ILE A 143 9.68 -0.81 -13.05
CA ILE A 143 8.35 -0.19 -13.22
C ILE A 143 8.21 1.01 -12.28
N ARG A 144 8.56 0.86 -11.00
CA ARG A 144 8.45 1.93 -10.00
C ARG A 144 9.35 3.13 -10.32
N GLN A 145 10.58 2.91 -10.77
CA GLN A 145 11.49 3.99 -11.18
C GLN A 145 10.94 4.75 -12.38
N LYS A 146 10.43 4.05 -13.40
CA LYS A 146 9.79 4.68 -14.57
C LYS A 146 8.56 5.52 -14.18
N LEU A 147 7.72 5.00 -13.29
CA LEU A 147 6.55 5.73 -12.79
C LEU A 147 6.95 6.96 -11.95
N LYS A 148 7.97 6.81 -11.10
CA LYS A 148 8.50 7.89 -10.25
C LYS A 148 9.04 9.04 -11.08
N ALA A 149 9.73 8.75 -12.18
CA ALA A 149 10.22 9.74 -13.14
C ALA A 149 9.09 10.54 -13.82
N LYS A 150 7.86 10.00 -13.84
CA LYS A 150 6.64 10.68 -14.33
C LYS A 150 5.76 11.25 -13.20
N GLY A 151 6.28 11.31 -11.97
CA GLY A 151 5.58 11.89 -10.82
C GLY A 151 4.66 10.93 -10.05
N ILE A 152 4.52 9.67 -10.49
CA ILE A 152 3.72 8.66 -9.80
C ILE A 152 4.60 7.96 -8.76
N ARG A 153 4.39 8.27 -7.47
CA ARG A 153 5.22 7.80 -6.34
C ARG A 153 4.55 6.71 -5.49
N ASP A 154 3.60 5.98 -6.07
CA ASP A 154 2.87 4.91 -5.38
C ASP A 154 3.82 3.75 -4.98
N ASP A 155 3.50 3.10 -3.85
CA ASP A 155 4.10 1.80 -3.51
C ASP A 155 3.59 0.68 -4.44
N TRP A 156 4.30 -0.44 -4.49
CA TRP A 156 3.95 -1.56 -5.38
C TRP A 156 2.54 -2.10 -5.13
N SER A 157 2.13 -2.25 -3.86
CA SER A 157 0.81 -2.77 -3.53
C SER A 157 -0.31 -1.85 -4.03
N ASN A 158 -0.11 -0.54 -3.96
CA ASN A 158 -1.04 0.44 -4.55
C ASN A 158 -1.03 0.42 -6.09
N ILE A 159 0.12 0.26 -6.73
CA ILE A 159 0.21 0.08 -8.19
C ILE A 159 -0.59 -1.17 -8.60
N VAL A 160 -0.34 -2.31 -7.94
CA VAL A 160 -1.07 -3.57 -8.18
C VAL A 160 -2.56 -3.39 -7.94
N ARG A 161 -2.96 -2.72 -6.85
CA ARG A 161 -4.36 -2.43 -6.55
C ARG A 161 -5.04 -1.59 -7.64
N ARG A 162 -4.36 -0.57 -8.17
CA ARG A 162 -4.85 0.24 -9.30
C ARG A 162 -5.02 -0.65 -10.53
N MET A 163 -3.98 -1.39 -10.90
CA MET A 163 -3.98 -2.26 -12.09
C MET A 163 -5.02 -3.38 -12.01
N ASN A 164 -5.28 -3.92 -10.82
CA ASN A 164 -6.29 -4.94 -10.58
C ASN A 164 -7.73 -4.52 -10.91
N THR A 165 -7.99 -3.23 -11.14
CA THR A 165 -9.30 -2.76 -11.61
C THR A 165 -9.57 -3.10 -13.08
N GLN A 166 -8.52 -3.35 -13.88
CA GLN A 166 -8.65 -3.88 -15.23
C GLN A 166 -8.57 -5.41 -15.21
N LYS A 167 -9.48 -6.09 -15.91
CA LYS A 167 -9.60 -7.54 -15.90
C LYS A 167 -9.43 -8.13 -17.30
N LEU A 168 -8.82 -9.33 -17.34
CA LEU A 168 -8.75 -10.17 -18.52
C LEU A 168 -9.81 -11.27 -18.41
N ILE A 169 -10.79 -11.25 -19.32
CA ILE A 169 -11.89 -12.21 -19.34
C ILE A 169 -11.61 -13.22 -20.44
N THR A 170 -11.74 -14.51 -20.12
CA THR A 170 -11.72 -15.60 -21.10
C THR A 170 -13.08 -16.26 -21.11
N SER A 171 -13.81 -16.10 -22.20
CA SER A 171 -15.13 -16.72 -22.41
C SER A 171 -14.97 -18.00 -23.21
N GLU A 172 -15.56 -19.08 -22.72
CA GLU A 172 -15.62 -20.37 -23.40
C GLU A 172 -17.03 -20.58 -23.97
N MET A 173 -17.13 -20.98 -25.23
CA MET A 173 -18.40 -21.27 -25.90
C MET A 173 -18.31 -22.59 -26.67
N LYS A 174 -19.29 -23.47 -26.46
CA LYS A 174 -19.44 -24.70 -27.24
C LYS A 174 -20.38 -24.47 -28.41
N THR A 175 -19.92 -24.79 -29.62
CA THR A 175 -20.75 -24.71 -30.83
C THR A 175 -21.57 -25.98 -31.02
N ARG A 176 -22.68 -25.88 -31.77
CA ARG A 176 -23.50 -27.04 -32.16
C ARG A 176 -22.70 -28.13 -32.88
N THR A 177 -21.60 -27.76 -33.54
CA THR A 177 -20.66 -28.67 -34.22
C THR A 177 -19.62 -29.31 -33.28
N GLY A 178 -19.79 -29.20 -31.96
CA GLY A 178 -18.89 -29.80 -30.97
C GLY A 178 -17.53 -29.12 -30.79
N ARG A 179 -17.27 -27.97 -31.43
CA ARG A 179 -16.01 -27.21 -31.28
C ARG A 179 -16.10 -26.25 -30.10
N THR A 180 -14.99 -26.04 -29.40
CA THR A 180 -14.89 -25.06 -28.31
C THR A 180 -14.21 -23.80 -28.81
N ILE A 181 -14.85 -22.65 -28.61
CA ILE A 181 -14.34 -21.33 -28.92
C ILE A 181 -13.90 -20.66 -27.62
N TYR A 182 -12.65 -20.20 -27.57
CA TYR A 182 -12.16 -19.35 -26.50
C TYR A 182 -12.01 -17.92 -27.01
N ILE A 183 -12.65 -16.96 -26.31
CA ILE A 183 -12.50 -15.53 -26.58
C ILE A 183 -11.83 -14.89 -25.37
N LYS A 184 -10.62 -14.37 -25.57
CA LYS A 184 -9.91 -13.61 -24.56
C LYS A 184 -10.05 -12.11 -24.83
N LYS A 185 -10.63 -11.37 -23.89
CA LYS A 185 -10.91 -9.92 -24.00
C LYS A 185 -10.49 -9.18 -22.74
N CYS A 186 -9.85 -8.02 -22.91
CA CYS A 186 -9.49 -7.13 -21.80
C CYS A 186 -10.62 -6.11 -21.55
N SER A 187 -10.89 -5.78 -20.29
CA SER A 187 -11.78 -4.67 -19.94
C SER A 187 -11.13 -3.33 -20.27
N LYS A 188 -11.96 -2.30 -20.49
CA LYS A 188 -11.46 -0.93 -20.64
C LYS A 188 -10.85 -0.46 -19.31
N PRO A 189 -9.67 0.17 -19.31
CA PRO A 189 -9.05 0.68 -18.09
C PRO A 189 -9.77 1.95 -17.61
N ILE A 190 -9.86 2.10 -16.29
CA ILE A 190 -10.27 3.36 -15.66
C ILE A 190 -9.17 4.42 -15.79
N VAL A 191 -9.49 5.69 -15.55
CA VAL A 191 -8.55 6.83 -15.66
C VAL A 191 -7.24 6.56 -14.91
N ARG A 192 -7.32 6.07 -13.67
CA ARG A 192 -6.14 5.73 -12.86
C ARG A 192 -5.26 4.64 -13.47
N VAL A 193 -5.79 3.72 -14.26
CA VAL A 193 -4.99 2.68 -14.93
C VAL A 193 -4.38 3.24 -16.22
N ARG A 194 -5.13 4.09 -16.94
CA ARG A 194 -4.64 4.79 -18.13
C ARG A 194 -3.41 5.65 -17.82
N GLU A 195 -3.42 6.37 -16.70
CA GLU A 195 -2.27 7.14 -16.22
C GLU A 195 -0.99 6.30 -16.12
N ILE A 196 -1.09 5.08 -15.57
CA ILE A 196 0.06 4.15 -15.45
C ILE A 196 0.53 3.71 -16.84
N TYR A 197 -0.39 3.36 -17.74
CA TYR A 197 -0.02 2.99 -19.11
C TYR A 197 0.65 4.12 -19.87
N HIS A 198 0.11 5.33 -19.81
CA HIS A 198 0.72 6.52 -20.43
C HIS A 198 2.09 6.83 -19.85
N ALA A 199 2.25 6.76 -18.52
CA ALA A 199 3.53 6.99 -17.86
C ALA A 199 4.60 5.98 -18.29
N LEU A 200 4.20 4.72 -18.54
CA LEU A 200 5.09 3.65 -19.01
C LEU A 200 5.22 3.56 -20.53
N ASN A 201 4.54 4.43 -21.28
CA ASN A 201 4.46 4.40 -22.75
C ASN A 201 3.96 3.05 -23.30
N TYR A 202 2.92 2.50 -22.67
CA TYR A 202 2.29 1.25 -23.06
C TYR A 202 0.89 1.46 -23.63
N LYS A 203 0.44 0.52 -24.46
CA LYS A 203 -0.94 0.48 -24.96
C LYS A 203 -1.90 0.13 -23.81
N GLU A 204 -2.99 0.89 -23.70
CA GLU A 204 -4.02 0.74 -22.66
C GLU A 204 -4.66 -0.67 -22.59
N CYS A 205 -4.66 -1.39 -23.71
CA CYS A 205 -5.08 -2.77 -23.82
C CYS A 205 -3.94 -3.57 -24.47
N PRO A 206 -3.07 -4.23 -23.69
CA PRO A 206 -1.88 -4.89 -24.22
C PRO A 206 -2.18 -6.11 -25.11
N PHE A 207 -3.42 -6.59 -25.14
CA PHE A 207 -3.86 -7.67 -26.00
C PHE A 207 -5.09 -7.27 -26.84
N PHE A 208 -5.03 -7.58 -28.14
CA PHE A 208 -6.20 -7.60 -29.03
C PHE A 208 -7.04 -8.86 -28.75
N GLN A 209 -8.34 -8.81 -29.07
CA GLN A 209 -9.23 -9.95 -28.93
C GLN A 209 -8.65 -11.16 -29.68
N LYS A 210 -8.27 -12.21 -28.95
CA LYS A 210 -7.83 -13.47 -29.54
C LYS A 210 -8.99 -14.46 -29.50
N LYS A 211 -9.34 -14.98 -30.68
CA LYS A 211 -10.30 -16.08 -30.86
C LYS A 211 -9.51 -17.32 -31.22
N SER A 212 -9.61 -18.38 -30.43
CA SER A 212 -9.10 -19.70 -30.80
C SER A 212 -10.26 -20.69 -30.87
N VAL A 213 -10.17 -21.63 -31.81
CA VAL A 213 -11.14 -22.70 -31.99
C VAL A 213 -10.38 -24.01 -31.81
N LEU A 214 -10.76 -24.80 -30.82
CA LEU A 214 -10.19 -26.12 -30.59
C LEU A 214 -11.23 -27.19 -30.95
N PRO A 215 -10.82 -28.29 -31.62
CA PRO A 215 -11.65 -29.48 -31.77
C PRO A 215 -12.03 -30.04 -30.39
N LYS A 216 -13.13 -30.81 -30.32
CA LYS A 216 -13.49 -31.57 -29.12
C LYS A 216 -12.29 -32.45 -28.76
N ARG A 217 -11.71 -32.28 -27.56
CA ARG A 217 -10.73 -33.24 -27.04
C ARG A 217 -11.46 -34.58 -26.92
N GLU A 218 -11.10 -35.56 -27.73
CA GLU A 218 -11.37 -36.95 -27.39
C GLU A 218 -10.68 -37.22 -26.06
N ASN A 219 -11.41 -37.79 -25.12
CA ASN A 219 -10.87 -38.22 -23.84
C ASN A 219 -9.73 -39.20 -24.12
N ARG A 220 -8.47 -38.75 -24.10
CA ARG A 220 -7.36 -39.67 -23.90
C ARG A 220 -7.61 -40.29 -22.52
N LYS A 221 -8.04 -41.55 -22.51
CA LYS A 221 -8.05 -42.40 -21.33
C LYS A 221 -6.70 -42.22 -20.65
N ASN A 222 -6.72 -42.04 -19.33
CA ASN A 222 -5.54 -42.18 -18.51
C ASN A 222 -4.93 -43.55 -18.82
N GLU A 223 -3.78 -43.57 -19.51
CA GLU A 223 -2.88 -44.71 -19.43
C GLU A 223 -2.39 -44.74 -17.99
N SER A 224 -2.89 -45.72 -17.25
CA SER A 224 -2.33 -46.19 -16.00
C SER A 224 -0.85 -46.49 -16.26
N LEU A 225 0.04 -45.71 -15.64
CA LEU A 225 1.41 -46.12 -15.41
C LEU A 225 1.37 -47.25 -14.38
N ASP A 226 1.16 -48.47 -14.87
CA ASP A 226 1.66 -49.67 -14.21
C ASP A 226 3.19 -49.63 -14.35
N THR A 227 3.87 -49.45 -13.22
CA THR A 227 5.24 -49.93 -13.07
C THR A 227 5.34 -50.59 -11.70
N SER A 228 5.40 -51.92 -11.76
CA SER A 228 5.93 -52.84 -10.77
C SER A 228 7.31 -52.43 -10.25
#